data_AF-A0A3B7PSE9-F1
#
_entry.id   AF-A0A3B7PSE9-F1
#
_cell.length_a   1.000
_cell.length_b   1.000
_cell.length_c   1.000
_cell.angle_alpha   90.00
_cell.angle_beta   90.00
_cell.angle_gamma   90.00
#
_symmetry.space_group_name_H-M   'P 1'
#
loop_
_entity.id
_entity.type
_entity.pdbx_description
1 polymer ?
#
loop_
_entity_poly.entity_id
_entity_poly.type
_entity_poly.pdbx_seq_one_letter_code
_entity_poly.pdbx_strand_id
1 'polypeptide(L)'
;MNPTIDTILRKVDGLKITHDFFLMLNKTNHLRYATVYETDKKEFKNIGNTDDIFLEIHDLMNSDELNNGIYSYYSIDRKIIHHTNYNPELFWDDAMELILYQIYAVTPFDAERKTQLEESLSQEKIKQTLVYACHLNLVDQIDFLLSKKISKGELNRNLKGVGTPLGLSIEGNNIKLAKKLLELGADPKKKSFSYTPLELAFRYSDEMVFYFFDHFKEYFIRAVMQKGLVIAGLNQNAEIYKLLIDLGCDPLGKDPVFQMPHVFVDYNNLYGLQFLAEYGIDMKHKNKYKETAFERAQKQEKTELIKYLEAFN
;
A
#
# COMPACT_ATOMS: atom_id res chain seq x y z
N MET A 1 1.09 -21.01 -17.03
CA MET A 1 1.93 -19.79 -17.07
C MET A 1 0.97 -18.61 -17.00
N ASN A 2 1.38 -17.47 -16.43
CA ASN A 2 0.49 -16.31 -16.27
C ASN A 2 0.14 -15.75 -17.68
N PRO A 3 -1.15 -15.63 -18.08
CA PRO A 3 -1.53 -15.23 -19.44
C PRO A 3 -0.99 -13.86 -19.86
N THR A 4 -0.97 -12.91 -18.93
CA THR A 4 -0.34 -11.60 -19.13
C THR A 4 1.15 -11.75 -19.43
N ILE A 5 1.88 -12.59 -18.69
CA ILE A 5 3.31 -12.80 -18.93
C ILE A 5 3.55 -13.52 -20.27
N ASP A 6 2.75 -14.51 -20.63
CA ASP A 6 2.85 -15.19 -21.93
C ASP A 6 2.71 -14.18 -23.08
N THR A 7 1.80 -13.22 -22.93
CA THR A 7 1.58 -12.15 -23.91
C THR A 7 2.77 -11.20 -24.00
N ILE A 8 3.34 -10.82 -22.85
CA ILE A 8 4.56 -10.01 -22.78
C ILE A 8 5.73 -10.72 -23.46
N LEU A 9 5.95 -12.01 -23.18
CA LEU A 9 7.04 -12.78 -23.77
C LEU A 9 6.93 -12.89 -25.30
N ARG A 10 5.73 -13.10 -25.85
CA ARG A 10 5.53 -13.09 -27.31
C ARG A 10 5.87 -11.75 -27.95
N LYS A 11 5.62 -10.63 -27.26
CA LYS A 11 6.03 -9.31 -27.74
C LYS A 11 7.55 -9.23 -27.75
N VAL A 12 8.21 -9.61 -26.66
CA VAL A 12 9.68 -9.60 -26.54
C VAL A 12 10.34 -10.49 -27.60
N ASP A 13 9.77 -11.64 -27.93
CA ASP A 13 10.25 -12.50 -29.04
C ASP A 13 10.26 -11.76 -30.40
N GLY A 14 9.33 -10.81 -30.58
CA GLY A 14 9.25 -9.94 -31.76
C GLY A 14 10.43 -8.98 -31.93
N LEU A 15 11.21 -8.73 -30.87
CA LEU A 15 12.42 -7.89 -30.91
C LEU A 15 13.60 -8.58 -31.60
N LYS A 16 13.52 -9.89 -31.87
CA LYS A 16 14.56 -10.67 -32.56
C LYS A 16 15.95 -10.51 -31.92
N ILE A 17 16.00 -10.48 -30.60
CA ILE A 17 17.26 -10.41 -29.83
C ILE A 17 18.07 -11.66 -30.12
N THR A 18 19.30 -11.50 -30.58
CA THR A 18 20.16 -12.61 -31.01
C THR A 18 21.07 -13.16 -29.92
N HIS A 19 21.26 -12.40 -28.83
CA HIS A 19 22.03 -12.81 -27.66
C HIS A 19 21.11 -13.36 -26.55
N ASP A 20 21.72 -14.01 -25.56
CA ASP A 20 21.04 -14.34 -24.32
C ASP A 20 20.61 -13.05 -23.62
N PHE A 21 19.42 -13.04 -23.02
CA PHE A 21 18.88 -11.83 -22.42
C PHE A 21 18.04 -12.11 -21.18
N PHE A 22 17.97 -11.11 -20.31
CA PHE A 22 17.03 -11.03 -19.21
C PHE A 22 15.94 -10.02 -19.54
N LEU A 23 14.67 -10.39 -19.36
CA LEU A 23 13.56 -9.45 -19.27
C LEU A 23 13.27 -9.19 -17.79
N MET A 24 13.34 -7.94 -17.39
CA MET A 24 13.01 -7.48 -16.04
C MET A 24 11.74 -6.63 -16.07
N LEU A 25 10.76 -6.97 -15.24
CA LEU A 25 9.50 -6.23 -15.10
C LEU A 25 9.37 -5.79 -13.65
N ASN A 26 9.13 -4.52 -13.36
CA ASN A 26 8.78 -4.03 -12.03
C ASN A 26 7.38 -3.43 -12.05
N LYS A 27 6.48 -4.06 -11.30
CA LYS A 27 5.12 -3.59 -11.07
C LYS A 27 4.99 -3.17 -9.62
N THR A 28 4.67 -1.92 -9.39
CA THR A 28 4.13 -1.42 -8.13
C THR A 28 2.82 -0.68 -8.39
N ASN A 29 2.15 -0.25 -7.32
CA ASN A 29 0.98 0.63 -7.44
C ASN A 29 1.28 1.96 -8.17
N HIS A 30 2.54 2.38 -8.22
CA HIS A 30 2.94 3.71 -8.70
C HIS A 30 3.92 3.67 -9.88
N LEU A 31 4.47 2.50 -10.21
CA LEU A 31 5.49 2.34 -11.24
C LEU A 31 5.21 1.05 -12.01
N ARG A 32 5.26 1.15 -13.34
CA ARG A 32 5.33 -0.01 -14.23
C ARG A 32 6.49 0.25 -15.16
N TYR A 33 7.50 -0.57 -15.02
CA TYR A 33 8.73 -0.45 -15.80
C TYR A 33 9.15 -1.83 -16.27
N ALA A 34 9.58 -1.89 -17.53
CA ALA A 34 10.11 -3.09 -18.14
C ALA A 34 11.41 -2.72 -18.84
N THR A 35 12.38 -3.63 -18.81
CA THR A 35 13.65 -3.45 -19.51
C THR A 35 14.24 -4.80 -19.89
N VAL A 36 15.10 -4.78 -20.89
CA VAL A 36 15.82 -5.95 -21.37
C VAL A 36 17.32 -5.72 -21.19
N TYR A 37 18.00 -6.73 -20.67
CA TYR A 37 19.44 -6.77 -20.53
C TYR A 37 20.00 -7.88 -21.41
N GLU A 38 20.88 -7.56 -22.35
CA GLU A 38 21.70 -8.58 -23.01
C GLU A 38 22.76 -9.11 -22.05
N THR A 39 23.14 -10.38 -22.17
CA THR A 39 24.17 -10.99 -21.34
C THR A 39 25.06 -11.96 -22.12
N ASP A 40 26.32 -12.04 -21.73
CA ASP A 40 27.28 -13.06 -22.18
C ASP A 40 27.46 -14.21 -21.15
N LYS A 41 26.55 -14.28 -20.15
CA LYS A 41 26.57 -15.17 -18.98
C LYS A 41 27.56 -14.79 -17.88
N LYS A 42 28.32 -13.71 -18.03
CA LYS A 42 29.18 -13.14 -16.98
C LYS A 42 28.79 -11.71 -16.68
N GLU A 43 28.56 -10.94 -17.73
CA GLU A 43 28.17 -9.54 -17.64
C GLU A 43 26.81 -9.34 -18.30
N PHE A 44 26.14 -8.25 -17.94
CA PHE A 44 24.92 -7.81 -18.58
C PHE A 44 24.98 -6.33 -18.95
N LYS A 45 24.23 -5.96 -19.98
CA LYS A 45 24.12 -4.58 -20.46
C LYS A 45 22.67 -4.25 -20.79
N ASN A 46 22.19 -3.13 -20.26
CA ASN A 46 20.88 -2.60 -20.63
C ASN A 46 20.92 -2.16 -22.10
N ILE A 47 20.03 -2.71 -22.94
CA ILE A 47 19.98 -2.38 -24.38
C ILE A 47 19.03 -1.22 -24.70
N GLY A 48 18.46 -0.59 -23.69
CA GLY A 48 17.55 0.54 -23.82
C GLY A 48 16.14 0.14 -24.26
N ASN A 49 15.23 1.12 -24.21
CA ASN A 49 13.85 0.93 -24.63
C ASN A 49 13.69 1.30 -26.12
N THR A 50 13.15 0.39 -26.93
CA THR A 50 12.48 0.77 -28.16
C THR A 50 11.06 1.20 -27.79
N ASP A 51 10.76 2.50 -27.79
CA ASP A 51 9.59 3.10 -27.13
C ASP A 51 8.27 2.35 -27.36
N ASP A 52 8.01 1.90 -28.59
CA ASP A 52 6.72 1.28 -28.95
C ASP A 52 6.41 -0.01 -28.16
N ILE A 53 7.38 -0.93 -28.02
CA ILE A 53 7.10 -2.22 -27.37
C ILE A 53 6.93 -2.08 -25.86
N PHE A 54 7.65 -1.14 -25.24
CA PHE A 54 7.65 -0.97 -23.79
C PHE A 54 6.39 -0.26 -23.31
N LEU A 55 5.77 0.58 -24.14
CA LEU A 55 4.42 1.11 -23.91
C LEU A 55 3.38 -0.03 -23.91
N GLU A 56 3.45 -0.94 -24.88
CA GLU A 56 2.53 -2.09 -24.91
C GLU A 56 2.71 -3.02 -23.71
N ILE A 57 3.95 -3.25 -23.26
CA ILE A 57 4.23 -4.02 -22.04
C ILE A 57 3.72 -3.27 -20.81
N HIS A 58 3.90 -1.95 -20.74
CA HIS A 58 3.41 -1.11 -19.63
C HIS A 58 1.89 -1.29 -19.44
N ASP A 59 1.12 -1.26 -20.51
CA ASP A 59 -0.34 -1.43 -20.44
C ASP A 59 -0.74 -2.84 -20.00
N LEU A 60 -0.04 -3.87 -20.47
CA LEU A 60 -0.25 -5.25 -20.01
C LEU A 60 0.03 -5.40 -18.52
N MET A 61 0.98 -4.64 -17.97
CA MET A 61 1.29 -4.66 -16.53
C MET A 61 0.18 -4.06 -15.65
N ASN A 62 -0.82 -3.38 -16.23
CA ASN A 62 -2.02 -2.97 -15.51
C ASN A 62 -2.96 -4.13 -15.17
N SER A 63 -2.77 -5.30 -15.79
CA SER A 63 -3.55 -6.51 -15.51
C SER A 63 -3.52 -6.88 -14.03
N ASP A 64 -4.69 -7.19 -13.46
CA ASP A 64 -4.83 -7.71 -12.09
C ASP A 64 -4.21 -9.11 -11.93
N GLU A 65 -3.84 -9.77 -13.03
CA GLU A 65 -3.15 -11.06 -13.00
C GLU A 65 -1.69 -10.94 -12.49
N LEU A 66 -1.11 -9.74 -12.50
CA LEU A 66 0.26 -9.50 -12.02
C LEU A 66 0.23 -8.92 -10.61
N ASN A 67 0.82 -9.64 -9.67
CA ASN A 67 1.06 -9.10 -8.33
C ASN A 67 2.19 -8.05 -8.36
N ASN A 68 2.19 -7.15 -7.38
CA ASN A 68 3.29 -6.22 -7.18
C ASN A 68 4.61 -6.96 -6.92
N GLY A 69 5.70 -6.42 -7.42
CA GLY A 69 7.06 -6.93 -7.27
C GLY A 69 7.86 -6.87 -8.57
N ILE A 70 9.03 -7.50 -8.54
CA ILE A 70 9.92 -7.58 -9.69
C ILE A 70 9.82 -8.99 -10.29
N TYR A 71 9.72 -9.09 -11.61
CA TYR A 71 9.76 -10.36 -12.33
C TYR A 71 11.03 -10.40 -13.16
N SER A 72 11.73 -11.53 -13.10
CA SER A 72 12.84 -11.82 -14.02
C SER A 72 12.47 -12.98 -14.93
N TYR A 73 12.84 -12.88 -16.19
CA TYR A 73 12.81 -13.98 -17.16
C TYR A 73 14.17 -14.06 -17.83
N TYR A 74 14.76 -15.25 -17.87
CA TYR A 74 16.01 -15.48 -18.60
C TYR A 74 15.74 -16.32 -19.86
N SER A 75 16.21 -15.85 -21.01
CA SER A 75 15.88 -16.45 -22.31
C SER A 75 16.34 -17.91 -22.47
N ILE A 76 17.36 -18.31 -21.71
CA ILE A 76 17.90 -19.67 -21.72
C ILE A 76 17.10 -20.63 -20.83
N ASP A 77 16.81 -20.25 -19.59
CA ASP A 77 16.07 -21.11 -18.67
C ASP A 77 14.55 -21.12 -18.93
N ARG A 78 14.07 -20.09 -19.64
CA ARG A 78 12.66 -19.84 -19.96
C ARG A 78 11.76 -19.87 -18.73
N LYS A 79 12.31 -19.48 -17.57
CA LYS A 79 11.60 -19.42 -16.30
C LYS A 79 11.36 -17.99 -15.89
N ILE A 80 10.15 -17.73 -15.44
CA ILE A 80 9.78 -16.50 -14.79
C ILE A 80 9.93 -16.69 -13.28
N ILE A 81 10.62 -15.78 -12.62
CA ILE A 81 10.73 -15.72 -11.17
C ILE A 81 10.10 -14.42 -10.69
N HIS A 82 9.18 -14.51 -9.72
CA HIS A 82 8.59 -13.35 -9.06
C HIS A 82 9.32 -13.07 -7.74
N HIS A 83 9.99 -11.93 -7.69
CA HIS A 83 10.80 -11.44 -6.57
C HIS A 83 9.98 -10.47 -5.74
N THR A 84 9.58 -10.90 -4.55
CA THR A 84 8.84 -10.07 -3.58
C THR A 84 9.75 -9.57 -2.45
N ASN A 85 10.92 -10.18 -2.27
CA ASN A 85 11.89 -9.87 -1.22
C ASN A 85 13.08 -9.02 -1.74
N TYR A 86 12.82 -8.12 -2.67
CA TYR A 86 13.82 -7.12 -3.09
C TYR A 86 13.94 -6.02 -2.02
N ASN A 87 14.94 -5.14 -2.16
CA ASN A 87 15.08 -3.95 -1.33
C ASN A 87 14.20 -2.81 -1.90
N PRO A 88 13.11 -2.41 -1.22
CA PRO A 88 12.21 -1.38 -1.72
C PRO A 88 12.74 0.06 -1.49
N GLU A 89 13.89 0.24 -0.83
CA GLU A 89 14.57 1.54 -0.69
C GLU A 89 15.45 1.88 -1.91
N LEU A 90 15.81 0.89 -2.74
CA LEU A 90 16.60 1.09 -3.95
C LEU A 90 15.77 1.74 -5.06
N PHE A 91 16.46 2.45 -5.97
CA PHE A 91 15.85 2.80 -7.25
C PHE A 91 15.54 1.53 -8.03
N TRP A 92 14.55 1.58 -8.91
CA TRP A 92 13.95 0.37 -9.46
C TRP A 92 14.90 -0.40 -10.40
N ASP A 93 15.79 0.29 -11.10
CA ASP A 93 16.86 -0.30 -11.92
C ASP A 93 17.93 -0.94 -11.05
N ASP A 94 18.37 -0.27 -9.98
CA ASP A 94 19.33 -0.78 -9.00
C ASP A 94 18.80 -2.06 -8.34
N ALA A 95 17.51 -2.10 -8.00
CA ALA A 95 16.86 -3.30 -7.48
C ALA A 95 16.84 -4.45 -8.51
N MET A 96 16.56 -4.16 -9.79
CA MET A 96 16.58 -5.16 -10.86
C MET A 96 17.99 -5.71 -11.09
N GLU A 97 19.00 -4.84 -11.15
CA GLU A 97 20.39 -5.24 -11.36
C GLU A 97 20.95 -6.01 -10.18
N LEU A 98 20.57 -5.64 -8.96
CA LEU A 98 20.90 -6.40 -7.77
C LEU A 98 20.30 -7.82 -7.82
N ILE A 99 19.06 -7.96 -8.32
CA ILE A 99 18.44 -9.28 -8.55
C ILE A 99 19.23 -10.07 -9.59
N LEU A 100 19.62 -9.45 -10.71
CA LEU A 100 20.42 -10.12 -11.74
C LEU A 100 21.72 -10.70 -11.15
N TYR A 101 22.41 -9.91 -10.33
CA TYR A 101 23.60 -10.35 -9.61
C TYR A 101 23.31 -11.48 -8.61
N GLN A 102 22.33 -11.31 -7.72
CA GLN A 102 22.05 -12.26 -6.65
C GLN A 102 21.51 -13.60 -7.14
N ILE A 103 20.75 -13.62 -8.24
CA ILE A 103 20.06 -14.81 -8.75
C ILE A 103 20.86 -15.50 -9.84
N TYR A 104 21.49 -14.73 -10.74
CA TYR A 104 22.14 -15.27 -11.93
C TYR A 104 23.66 -15.13 -11.92
N ALA A 105 24.24 -14.53 -10.86
CA ALA A 105 25.69 -14.35 -10.70
C ALA A 105 26.36 -13.58 -11.84
N VAL A 106 25.63 -12.63 -12.44
CA VAL A 106 26.11 -11.73 -13.50
C VAL A 106 26.32 -10.30 -12.98
N THR A 107 27.28 -9.56 -13.54
CA THR A 107 27.56 -8.17 -13.15
C THR A 107 27.27 -7.18 -14.27
N PRO A 108 27.01 -5.89 -13.99
CA PRO A 108 26.94 -4.88 -15.05
C PRO A 108 28.21 -4.86 -15.90
N PHE A 109 28.10 -4.50 -17.17
CA PHE A 109 29.25 -4.42 -18.09
C PHE A 109 30.18 -3.23 -17.78
N ASP A 110 29.61 -2.06 -17.48
CA ASP A 110 30.38 -0.83 -17.26
C ASP A 110 30.75 -0.58 -15.79
N ALA A 111 31.79 0.25 -15.58
CA ALA A 111 32.34 0.51 -14.25
C ALA A 111 31.41 1.34 -13.34
N GLU A 112 30.58 2.21 -13.92
CA GLU A 112 29.64 3.04 -13.18
C GLU A 112 28.56 2.17 -12.53
N ARG A 113 27.92 1.31 -13.31
CA ARG A 113 26.91 0.36 -12.81
C ARG A 113 27.51 -0.68 -11.87
N LYS A 114 28.77 -1.13 -12.08
CA LYS A 114 29.47 -1.98 -11.09
C LYS A 114 29.60 -1.28 -9.73
N THR A 115 29.94 0.00 -9.71
CA THR A 115 30.02 0.79 -8.48
C THR A 115 28.64 0.91 -7.82
N GLN A 116 27.59 1.17 -8.62
CA GLN A 116 26.22 1.23 -8.12
C GLN A 116 25.71 -0.11 -7.54
N LEU A 117 26.13 -1.23 -8.13
CA LEU A 117 25.82 -2.57 -7.59
C LEU A 117 26.47 -2.79 -6.22
N GLU A 118 27.73 -2.37 -6.03
CA GLU A 118 28.41 -2.43 -4.72
C GLU A 118 27.68 -1.59 -3.67
N GLU A 119 27.24 -0.38 -4.05
CA GLU A 119 26.42 0.46 -3.18
C GLU A 119 25.11 -0.25 -2.80
N SER A 120 24.40 -0.81 -3.79
CA SER A 120 23.14 -1.54 -3.59
C SER A 120 23.30 -2.73 -2.65
N LEU A 121 24.38 -3.51 -2.78
CA LEU A 121 24.72 -4.60 -1.88
C LEU A 121 24.92 -4.13 -0.44
N SER A 122 25.57 -2.97 -0.24
CA SER A 122 25.76 -2.41 1.11
C SER A 122 24.44 -1.98 1.79
N GLN A 123 23.41 -1.71 1.00
CA GLN A 123 22.08 -1.30 1.47
C GLN A 123 21.17 -2.49 1.83
N GLU A 124 21.53 -3.73 1.50
CA GLU A 124 20.78 -4.95 1.82
C GLU A 124 20.64 -5.23 3.32
N LYS A 125 21.33 -4.46 4.18
CA LYS A 125 21.10 -4.44 5.63
C LYS A 125 19.63 -4.17 5.98
N ILE A 126 18.84 -3.57 5.09
CA ILE A 126 17.39 -3.39 5.28
C ILE A 126 16.68 -4.71 5.56
N LYS A 127 17.14 -5.83 4.96
CA LYS A 127 16.54 -7.17 5.11
C LYS A 127 16.61 -7.71 6.54
N GLN A 128 17.44 -7.11 7.38
CA GLN A 128 17.60 -7.48 8.79
C GLN A 128 16.73 -6.62 9.72
N THR A 129 16.00 -5.65 9.16
CA THR A 129 15.21 -4.70 9.95
C THR A 129 13.82 -5.22 10.27
N LEU A 130 13.25 -4.76 11.39
CA LEU A 130 11.89 -5.10 11.79
C LEU A 130 10.86 -4.64 10.75
N VAL A 131 11.00 -3.41 10.22
CA VAL A 131 10.03 -2.86 9.26
C VAL A 131 9.99 -3.69 7.97
N TYR A 132 11.14 -4.22 7.53
CA TYR A 132 11.20 -5.11 6.37
C TYR A 132 10.53 -6.44 6.64
N ALA A 133 10.80 -7.04 7.81
CA ALA A 133 10.14 -8.28 8.22
C ALA A 133 8.62 -8.10 8.34
N CYS A 134 8.14 -6.97 8.87
CA CYS A 134 6.71 -6.62 8.90
C CYS A 134 6.13 -6.43 7.49
N HIS A 135 6.85 -5.75 6.59
CA HIS A 135 6.39 -5.50 5.22
C HIS A 135 6.14 -6.81 4.45
N LEU A 136 7.03 -7.79 4.61
CA LEU A 136 6.93 -9.09 3.96
C LEU A 136 6.19 -10.14 4.81
N ASN A 137 5.66 -9.75 5.97
CA ASN A 137 5.00 -10.64 6.92
C ASN A 137 5.83 -11.89 7.30
N LEU A 138 7.13 -11.71 7.54
CA LEU A 138 8.08 -12.77 7.90
C LEU A 138 7.98 -13.08 9.40
N VAL A 139 6.96 -13.85 9.78
CA VAL A 139 6.60 -14.13 11.19
C VAL A 139 7.81 -14.56 12.04
N ASP A 140 8.57 -15.55 11.57
CA ASP A 140 9.74 -16.06 12.33
C ASP A 140 10.80 -14.98 12.54
N GLN A 141 11.02 -14.12 11.54
CA GLN A 141 11.99 -13.04 11.63
C GLN A 141 11.49 -11.91 12.54
N ILE A 142 10.20 -11.58 12.48
CA ILE A 142 9.56 -10.63 13.40
C ILE A 142 9.74 -11.13 14.84
N ASP A 143 9.40 -12.38 15.11
CA ASP A 143 9.51 -12.95 16.46
C ASP A 143 10.95 -13.00 16.94
N PHE A 144 11.89 -13.40 16.07
CA PHE A 144 13.31 -13.38 16.39
C PHE A 144 13.80 -11.96 16.72
N LEU A 145 13.44 -10.95 15.92
CA LEU A 145 13.86 -9.57 16.13
C LEU A 145 13.26 -9.00 17.42
N LEU A 146 11.99 -9.29 17.71
CA LEU A 146 11.29 -8.83 18.92
C LEU A 146 11.70 -9.61 20.19
N SER A 147 12.31 -10.79 20.06
CA SER A 147 12.88 -11.53 21.21
C SER A 147 14.12 -10.85 21.79
N LYS A 148 14.76 -9.97 21.01
CA LYS A 148 15.95 -9.23 21.40
C LYS A 148 15.58 -7.85 21.94
N LYS A 149 16.52 -7.19 22.62
CA LYS A 149 16.37 -5.78 22.99
C LYS A 149 16.33 -4.93 21.72
N ILE A 150 15.14 -4.49 21.33
CA ILE A 150 14.93 -3.63 20.17
C ILE A 150 15.05 -2.16 20.54
N SER A 151 15.63 -1.36 19.63
CA SER A 151 15.77 0.08 19.84
C SER A 151 14.47 0.81 19.48
N LYS A 152 14.26 1.99 20.08
CA LYS A 152 13.15 2.89 19.68
C LYS A 152 13.25 3.30 18.21
N GLY A 153 14.46 3.43 17.67
CA GLY A 153 14.69 3.75 16.26
C GLY A 153 14.15 2.65 15.35
N GLU A 154 14.35 1.39 15.73
CA GLU A 154 13.92 0.25 14.92
C GLU A 154 12.41 -0.01 15.02
N LEU A 155 11.82 0.11 16.21
CA LEU A 155 10.36 0.05 16.39
C LEU A 155 9.61 1.08 15.55
N ASN A 156 10.25 2.22 15.26
CA ASN A 156 9.67 3.36 14.56
C ASN A 156 10.31 3.62 13.19
N ARG A 157 11.11 2.68 12.67
CA ARG A 157 11.75 2.82 11.36
C ARG A 157 10.64 2.94 10.32
N ASN A 158 10.74 3.94 9.45
CA ASN A 158 9.80 4.13 8.36
C ASN A 158 10.45 3.72 7.06
N LEU A 159 9.87 2.73 6.40
CA LEU A 159 10.24 2.30 5.06
C LEU A 159 9.54 3.22 4.06
N LYS A 160 10.32 3.97 3.27
CA LYS A 160 9.80 5.03 2.39
C LYS A 160 8.77 4.47 1.41
N GLY A 161 7.59 5.10 1.34
CA GLY A 161 6.50 4.63 0.47
C GLY A 161 5.79 3.35 0.95
N VAL A 162 6.23 2.75 2.06
CA VAL A 162 5.67 1.51 2.59
C VAL A 162 5.02 1.74 3.95
N GLY A 163 5.78 2.12 4.98
CA GLY A 163 5.21 2.33 6.31
C GLY A 163 6.14 2.07 7.49
N THR A 164 5.55 2.02 8.69
CA THR A 164 6.23 1.65 9.95
C THR A 164 5.83 0.25 10.39
N PRO A 165 6.59 -0.42 11.28
CA PRO A 165 6.18 -1.72 11.83
C PRO A 165 4.76 -1.72 12.39
N LEU A 166 4.41 -0.69 13.17
CA LEU A 166 3.07 -0.55 13.75
C LEU A 166 2.00 -0.32 12.68
N GLY A 167 2.23 0.60 11.73
CA GLY A 167 1.27 0.85 10.66
C GLY A 167 1.01 -0.38 9.81
N LEU A 168 2.07 -1.06 9.37
CA LEU A 168 1.99 -2.29 8.59
C LEU A 168 1.26 -3.41 9.34
N SER A 169 1.47 -3.54 10.65
CA SER A 169 0.76 -4.53 11.45
C SER A 169 -0.75 -4.26 11.54
N ILE A 170 -1.17 -2.99 11.58
CA ILE A 170 -2.59 -2.60 11.59
C ILE A 170 -3.21 -2.81 10.20
N GLU A 171 -2.52 -2.37 9.14
CA GLU A 171 -2.98 -2.55 7.76
C GLU A 171 -3.12 -4.03 7.38
N GLY A 172 -2.19 -4.87 7.84
CA GLY A 172 -2.23 -6.33 7.67
C GLY A 172 -3.18 -7.05 8.63
N ASN A 173 -3.99 -6.32 9.42
CA ASN A 173 -4.88 -6.86 10.46
C ASN A 173 -4.19 -7.82 11.45
N ASN A 174 -2.90 -7.64 11.69
CA ASN A 174 -2.12 -8.40 12.66
C ASN A 174 -2.17 -7.71 14.04
N ILE A 175 -3.34 -7.83 14.68
CA ILE A 175 -3.66 -7.09 15.90
C ILE A 175 -2.76 -7.47 17.07
N LYS A 176 -2.38 -8.75 17.17
CA LYS A 176 -1.45 -9.24 18.19
C LYS A 176 -0.09 -8.56 18.07
N LEU A 177 0.44 -8.45 16.86
CA LEU A 177 1.70 -7.75 16.61
C LEU A 177 1.57 -6.26 16.89
N ALA A 178 0.48 -5.61 16.44
CA ALA A 178 0.26 -4.18 16.67
C ALA A 178 0.26 -3.83 18.17
N LYS A 179 -0.47 -4.60 18.99
CA LYS A 179 -0.49 -4.44 20.45
C LYS A 179 0.89 -4.66 21.07
N LYS A 180 1.58 -5.75 20.70
CA LYS A 180 2.96 -6.04 21.15
C LYS A 180 3.93 -4.90 20.81
N LEU A 181 3.84 -4.32 19.61
CA LEU A 181 4.68 -3.20 19.20
C LEU A 181 4.42 -1.94 20.05
N LEU A 182 3.14 -1.64 20.36
CA LEU A 182 2.77 -0.54 21.24
C LEU A 182 3.27 -0.76 22.68
N GLU A 183 3.14 -1.99 23.21
CA GLU A 183 3.67 -2.38 24.52
C GLU A 183 5.20 -2.22 24.59
N LEU A 184 5.91 -2.51 23.49
CA LEU A 184 7.35 -2.31 23.35
C LEU A 184 7.77 -0.84 23.14
N GLY A 185 6.80 0.09 22.99
CA GLY A 185 7.04 1.51 22.87
C GLY A 185 7.16 2.05 21.44
N ALA A 186 6.56 1.37 20.45
CA ALA A 186 6.29 1.98 19.15
C ALA A 186 5.44 3.26 19.34
N ASP A 187 5.75 4.30 18.58
CA ASP A 187 5.09 5.61 18.68
C ASP A 187 3.70 5.54 18.03
N PRO A 188 2.62 5.69 18.81
CA PRO A 188 1.25 5.63 18.29
C PRO A 188 0.90 6.78 17.33
N LYS A 189 1.77 7.80 17.21
CA LYS A 189 1.57 8.98 16.36
C LYS A 189 2.45 8.97 15.12
N LYS A 190 3.44 8.06 15.04
CA LYS A 190 4.37 8.00 13.91
C LYS A 190 3.66 7.52 12.67
N LYS A 191 3.53 8.42 11.69
CA LYS A 191 2.83 8.12 10.44
C LYS A 191 3.49 6.97 9.68
N SER A 192 2.64 6.07 9.20
CA SER A 192 2.93 5.07 8.19
C SER A 192 2.42 5.62 6.87
N PHE A 193 3.34 5.91 5.94
CA PHE A 193 3.05 6.69 4.75
C PHE A 193 2.41 8.05 5.12
N SER A 194 1.13 8.27 4.82
CA SER A 194 0.40 9.50 5.12
C SER A 194 -0.46 9.45 6.38
N TYR A 195 -0.70 8.24 6.92
CA TYR A 195 -1.69 8.00 7.97
C TYR A 195 -1.05 7.71 9.32
N THR A 196 -1.67 8.19 10.40
CA THR A 196 -1.29 7.78 11.77
C THR A 196 -1.79 6.36 12.06
N PRO A 197 -1.17 5.62 12.99
CA PRO A 197 -1.65 4.32 13.45
C PRO A 197 -3.13 4.31 13.86
N LEU A 198 -3.62 5.37 14.49
CA LEU A 198 -5.04 5.49 14.83
C LEU A 198 -5.93 5.64 13.59
N GLU A 199 -5.54 6.45 12.61
CA GLU A 199 -6.29 6.56 11.34
C GLU A 199 -6.33 5.23 10.59
N LEU A 200 -5.22 4.47 10.63
CA LEU A 200 -5.19 3.11 10.07
C LEU A 200 -6.10 2.17 10.85
N ALA A 201 -6.19 2.28 12.18
CA ALA A 201 -7.10 1.49 12.99
C ALA A 201 -8.55 1.72 12.57
N PHE A 202 -8.99 2.96 12.40
CA PHE A 202 -10.32 3.26 11.87
C PHE A 202 -10.55 2.66 10.47
N ARG A 203 -9.51 2.49 9.64
CA ARG A 203 -9.70 1.91 8.31
C ARG A 203 -9.77 0.38 8.30
N TYR A 204 -9.08 -0.28 9.22
CA TYR A 204 -8.77 -1.71 9.09
C TYR A 204 -9.10 -2.56 10.31
N SER A 205 -9.32 -1.97 11.50
CA SER A 205 -9.49 -2.74 12.72
C SER A 205 -10.22 -1.97 13.83
N ASP A 206 -11.50 -2.32 14.02
CA ASP A 206 -12.31 -1.85 15.15
C ASP A 206 -11.67 -2.18 16.50
N GLU A 207 -11.06 -3.37 16.63
CA GLU A 207 -10.37 -3.78 17.85
C GLU A 207 -9.21 -2.83 18.19
N MET A 208 -8.47 -2.37 17.18
CA MET A 208 -7.41 -1.37 17.40
C MET A 208 -7.98 0.01 17.71
N VAL A 209 -9.15 0.39 17.16
CA VAL A 209 -9.83 1.64 17.54
C VAL A 209 -10.11 1.63 19.05
N PHE A 210 -10.71 0.56 19.57
CA PHE A 210 -10.97 0.43 21.00
C PHE A 210 -9.68 0.32 21.82
N TYR A 211 -8.67 -0.40 21.34
CA TYR A 211 -7.36 -0.45 22.00
C TYR A 211 -6.71 0.94 22.13
N PHE A 212 -6.77 1.78 21.09
CA PHE A 212 -6.29 3.15 21.17
C PHE A 212 -7.12 4.00 22.13
N PHE A 213 -8.44 3.80 22.17
CA PHE A 213 -9.31 4.49 23.12
C PHE A 213 -8.95 4.14 24.58
N ASP A 214 -8.70 2.86 24.86
CA ASP A 214 -8.43 2.37 26.22
C ASP A 214 -7.02 2.71 26.71
N HIS A 215 -6.00 2.57 25.85
CA HIS A 215 -4.59 2.68 26.24
C HIS A 215 -3.93 4.01 25.84
N PHE A 216 -4.52 4.75 24.91
CA PHE A 216 -3.99 6.02 24.39
C PHE A 216 -5.05 7.12 24.36
N LYS A 217 -5.95 7.11 25.35
CA LYS A 217 -7.18 7.93 25.42
C LYS A 217 -6.99 9.41 25.11
N GLU A 218 -5.98 10.05 25.69
CA GLU A 218 -5.73 11.49 25.45
C GLU A 218 -5.39 11.76 23.97
N TYR A 219 -4.56 10.90 23.37
CA TYR A 219 -4.23 11.00 21.95
C TYR A 219 -5.44 10.68 21.08
N PHE A 220 -6.20 9.63 21.41
CA PHE A 220 -7.43 9.26 20.72
C PHE A 220 -8.42 10.43 20.64
N ILE A 221 -8.79 10.98 21.81
CA ILE A 221 -9.75 12.09 21.89
C ILE A 221 -9.24 13.29 21.10
N ARG A 222 -7.96 13.64 21.23
CA ARG A 222 -7.38 14.77 20.49
C ARG A 222 -7.47 14.57 18.98
N ALA A 223 -7.11 13.39 18.47
CA ALA A 223 -7.14 13.10 17.05
C ALA A 223 -8.57 13.03 16.49
N VAL A 224 -9.48 12.40 17.24
CA VAL A 224 -10.91 12.33 16.92
C VAL A 224 -11.53 13.71 16.89
N MET A 225 -11.37 14.52 17.93
CA MET A 225 -11.92 15.88 17.95
C MET A 225 -11.30 16.78 16.87
N GLN A 226 -10.02 16.57 16.57
CA GLN A 226 -9.38 17.30 15.47
C GLN A 226 -9.99 16.93 14.11
N LYS A 227 -10.38 15.67 13.87
CA LYS A 227 -10.89 15.23 12.56
C LYS A 227 -12.41 15.24 12.46
N GLY A 228 -13.13 15.05 13.54
CA GLY A 228 -14.56 14.75 13.55
C GLY A 228 -14.85 13.35 13.02
N LEU A 229 -16.13 13.09 12.72
CA LEU A 229 -16.64 11.78 12.32
C LEU A 229 -16.01 11.24 11.01
N VAL A 230 -15.45 12.11 10.15
CA VAL A 230 -14.80 11.70 8.89
C VAL A 230 -13.62 10.75 9.09
N ILE A 231 -12.99 10.73 10.26
CA ILE A 231 -11.94 9.73 10.58
C ILE A 231 -12.48 8.30 10.45
N ALA A 232 -13.79 8.11 10.67
CA ALA A 232 -14.49 6.84 10.56
C ALA A 232 -15.28 6.69 9.24
N GLY A 233 -14.95 7.47 8.20
CA GLY A 233 -15.67 7.48 6.91
C GLY A 233 -15.79 6.11 6.23
N LEU A 234 -14.81 5.22 6.45
CA LEU A 234 -14.79 3.85 5.92
C LEU A 234 -15.23 2.77 6.94
N ASN A 235 -15.54 3.14 8.20
CA ASN A 235 -15.99 2.16 9.19
C ASN A 235 -17.38 1.62 8.86
N GLN A 236 -17.69 0.43 9.37
CA GLN A 236 -19.02 -0.16 9.26
C GLN A 236 -19.54 -0.59 10.64
N ASN A 237 -19.05 0.05 11.70
CA ASN A 237 -19.37 -0.29 13.08
C ASN A 237 -20.09 0.87 13.79
N ALA A 238 -21.37 0.64 14.09
CA ALA A 238 -22.23 1.61 14.76
C ALA A 238 -21.73 1.99 16.16
N GLU A 239 -21.09 1.09 16.89
CA GLU A 239 -20.55 1.39 18.22
C GLU A 239 -19.38 2.38 18.15
N ILE A 240 -18.58 2.32 17.09
CA ILE A 240 -17.55 3.33 16.84
C ILE A 240 -18.21 4.68 16.54
N TYR A 241 -19.24 4.75 15.70
CA TYR A 241 -19.93 6.01 15.45
C TYR A 241 -20.55 6.61 16.72
N LYS A 242 -21.23 5.80 17.54
CA LYS A 242 -21.76 6.22 18.84
C LYS A 242 -20.65 6.75 19.75
N LEU A 243 -19.54 6.03 19.88
CA LEU A 243 -18.39 6.47 20.66
C LEU A 243 -17.90 7.86 20.20
N LEU A 244 -17.76 8.10 18.90
CA LEU A 244 -17.30 9.38 18.39
C LEU A 244 -18.29 10.52 18.68
N ILE A 245 -19.60 10.25 18.56
CA ILE A 245 -20.66 11.22 18.88
C ILE A 245 -20.72 11.51 20.38
N ASP A 246 -20.59 10.49 21.23
CA ASP A 246 -20.55 10.62 22.70
C ASP A 246 -19.34 11.44 23.17
N LEU A 247 -18.24 11.42 22.40
CA LEU A 247 -17.07 12.27 22.61
C LEU A 247 -17.28 13.72 22.12
N GLY A 248 -18.42 14.03 21.52
CA GLY A 248 -18.81 15.36 21.05
C GLY A 248 -18.56 15.62 19.57
N CYS A 249 -18.33 14.59 18.74
CA CYS A 249 -18.28 14.80 17.29
C CYS A 249 -19.67 15.12 16.74
N ASP A 250 -19.75 16.15 15.90
CA ASP A 250 -20.97 16.44 15.15
C ASP A 250 -21.27 15.30 14.16
N PRO A 251 -22.46 14.66 14.21
CA PRO A 251 -22.84 13.60 13.27
C PRO A 251 -22.93 14.08 11.81
N LEU A 252 -23.15 15.38 11.56
CA LEU A 252 -23.06 15.96 10.22
C LEU A 252 -21.61 16.18 9.77
N GLY A 253 -20.66 16.16 10.69
CA GLY A 253 -19.25 16.47 10.45
C GLY A 253 -18.94 17.95 10.63
N LYS A 254 -17.70 18.23 11.05
CA LYS A 254 -17.23 19.58 11.41
C LYS A 254 -17.02 20.54 10.24
N ASP A 255 -16.86 20.01 9.02
CA ASP A 255 -16.53 20.79 7.83
C ASP A 255 -17.74 20.81 6.88
N PRO A 256 -18.30 21.99 6.54
CA PRO A 256 -19.45 22.09 5.65
C PRO A 256 -19.16 21.62 4.21
N VAL A 257 -17.89 21.47 3.83
CA VAL A 257 -17.47 20.84 2.57
C VAL A 257 -17.57 19.32 2.67
N PHE A 258 -17.17 18.74 3.81
CA PHE A 258 -17.09 17.31 4.05
C PHE A 258 -18.17 16.84 5.03
N GLN A 259 -19.43 17.14 4.69
CA GLN A 259 -20.57 16.66 5.47
C GLN A 259 -20.73 15.15 5.33
N MET A 260 -21.05 14.48 6.45
CA MET A 260 -20.96 13.02 6.55
C MET A 260 -21.84 12.24 5.56
N PRO A 261 -23.09 12.64 5.25
CA PRO A 261 -23.87 11.98 4.20
C PRO A 261 -23.13 11.93 2.84
N HIS A 262 -22.43 13.01 2.46
CA HIS A 262 -21.67 13.08 1.21
C HIS A 262 -20.35 12.32 1.29
N VAL A 263 -19.67 12.38 2.44
CA VAL A 263 -18.45 11.61 2.71
C VAL A 263 -18.71 10.11 2.61
N PHE A 264 -19.84 9.62 3.16
CA PHE A 264 -20.20 8.21 3.03
C PHE A 264 -20.51 7.81 1.59
N VAL A 265 -21.07 8.70 0.77
CA VAL A 265 -21.19 8.46 -0.68
C VAL A 265 -19.81 8.35 -1.34
N ASP A 266 -18.89 9.27 -1.04
CA ASP A 266 -17.52 9.27 -1.60
C ASP A 266 -16.76 7.98 -1.26
N TYR A 267 -17.01 7.43 -0.06
CA TYR A 267 -16.43 6.18 0.39
C TYR A 267 -17.25 4.93 0.05
N ASN A 268 -18.36 5.06 -0.68
CA ASN A 268 -19.29 3.98 -0.98
C ASN A 268 -19.77 3.20 0.27
N ASN A 269 -20.04 3.92 1.36
CA ASN A 269 -20.36 3.37 2.67
C ASN A 269 -21.87 3.46 2.96
N LEU A 270 -22.63 2.43 2.54
CA LEU A 270 -24.06 2.33 2.83
C LEU A 270 -24.36 2.28 4.33
N TYR A 271 -23.54 1.55 5.10
CA TYR A 271 -23.72 1.40 6.54
C TYR A 271 -23.66 2.75 7.28
N GLY A 272 -22.71 3.61 6.90
CA GLY A 272 -22.62 4.97 7.42
C GLY A 272 -23.89 5.80 7.14
N LEU A 273 -24.44 5.70 5.92
CA LEU A 273 -25.71 6.38 5.57
C LEU A 273 -26.90 5.84 6.35
N GLN A 274 -26.97 4.52 6.56
CA GLN A 274 -27.99 3.88 7.38
C GLN A 274 -27.92 4.35 8.82
N PHE A 275 -26.72 4.35 9.40
CA PHE A 275 -26.48 4.85 10.75
C PHE A 275 -26.93 6.31 10.91
N LEU A 276 -26.59 7.22 9.99
CA LEU A 276 -27.01 8.62 10.10
C LEU A 276 -28.54 8.78 10.01
N ALA A 277 -29.20 8.03 9.12
CA ALA A 277 -30.65 8.06 9.01
C ALA A 277 -31.34 7.55 10.28
N GLU A 278 -30.85 6.44 10.84
CA GLU A 278 -31.32 5.90 12.13
C GLU A 278 -31.08 6.87 13.29
N TYR A 279 -29.96 7.61 13.25
CA TYR A 279 -29.63 8.65 14.22
C TYR A 279 -30.51 9.92 14.07
N GLY A 280 -31.29 10.03 12.99
CA GLY A 280 -32.22 11.15 12.75
C GLY A 280 -31.63 12.32 11.96
N ILE A 281 -30.54 12.10 11.22
CA ILE A 281 -29.97 13.11 10.32
C ILE A 281 -30.87 13.29 9.10
N ASP A 282 -31.13 14.55 8.74
CA ASP A 282 -31.85 14.87 7.50
C ASP A 282 -31.01 14.49 6.28
N MET A 283 -31.40 13.41 5.60
CA MET A 283 -30.73 12.92 4.40
C MET A 283 -30.91 13.83 3.17
N LYS A 284 -31.81 14.83 3.24
CA LYS A 284 -31.92 15.91 2.23
C LYS A 284 -30.96 17.06 2.48
N HIS A 285 -30.13 17.00 3.53
CA HIS A 285 -29.15 18.02 3.84
C HIS A 285 -28.23 18.31 2.65
N LYS A 286 -27.96 19.59 2.43
CA LYS A 286 -27.12 20.08 1.33
C LYS A 286 -25.76 20.51 1.84
N ASN A 287 -24.70 20.00 1.20
CA ASN A 287 -23.34 20.46 1.48
C ASN A 287 -23.11 21.91 1.00
N LYS A 288 -21.89 22.44 1.18
CA LYS A 288 -21.49 23.77 0.71
C LYS A 288 -21.77 24.03 -0.78
N TYR A 289 -21.82 23.00 -1.62
CA TYR A 289 -22.10 23.08 -3.05
C TYR A 289 -23.59 23.00 -3.40
N LYS A 290 -24.47 23.06 -2.38
CA LYS A 290 -25.94 22.93 -2.51
C LYS A 290 -26.39 21.58 -3.07
N GLU A 291 -25.54 20.56 -2.95
CA GLU A 291 -25.77 19.20 -3.43
C GLU A 291 -26.26 18.31 -2.27
N THR A 292 -27.24 17.42 -2.51
CA THR A 292 -27.65 16.38 -1.55
C THR A 292 -26.78 15.13 -1.70
N ALA A 293 -26.79 14.24 -0.69
CA ALA A 293 -26.07 12.96 -0.80
C ALA A 293 -26.58 12.12 -1.99
N PHE A 294 -27.89 12.17 -2.28
CA PHE A 294 -28.48 11.48 -3.43
C PHE A 294 -27.96 12.00 -4.77
N GLU A 295 -27.95 13.32 -4.97
CA GLU A 295 -27.42 13.95 -6.19
C GLU A 295 -25.93 13.59 -6.38
N ARG A 296 -25.16 13.54 -5.29
CA ARG A 296 -23.76 13.12 -5.32
C ARG A 296 -23.59 11.65 -5.70
N ALA A 297 -24.45 10.77 -5.19
CA ALA A 297 -24.44 9.34 -5.52
C ALA A 297 -24.78 9.10 -7.00
N GLN A 298 -25.71 9.89 -7.57
CA GLN A 298 -26.03 9.87 -9.00
C GLN A 298 -24.83 10.26 -9.87
N LYS A 299 -24.14 11.36 -9.53
CA LYS A 299 -22.95 11.82 -10.28
C LYS A 299 -21.80 10.83 -10.26
N GLN A 300 -21.70 10.01 -9.22
CA GLN A 300 -20.68 8.98 -9.06
C GLN A 300 -21.15 7.57 -9.43
N GLU A 301 -22.37 7.46 -9.98
CA GLU A 301 -22.97 6.20 -10.44
C GLU A 301 -23.02 5.10 -9.36
N LYS A 302 -23.22 5.50 -8.09
CA LYS A 302 -23.25 4.59 -6.93
C LYS A 302 -24.62 3.92 -6.77
N THR A 303 -24.91 2.97 -7.66
CA THR A 303 -26.24 2.33 -7.81
C THR A 303 -26.90 1.90 -6.49
N GLU A 304 -26.17 1.24 -5.60
CA GLU A 304 -26.71 0.79 -4.32
C GLU A 304 -27.12 1.96 -3.41
N LEU A 305 -26.27 2.99 -3.33
CA LEU A 305 -26.54 4.18 -2.52
C LEU A 305 -27.68 5.02 -3.09
N ILE A 306 -27.80 5.10 -4.42
CA ILE A 306 -28.91 5.76 -5.11
C ILE A 306 -30.24 5.13 -4.67
N LYS A 307 -30.35 3.79 -4.72
CA LYS A 307 -31.58 3.08 -4.31
C LYS A 307 -31.95 3.34 -2.85
N TYR A 308 -30.96 3.36 -1.96
CA TYR A 308 -31.19 3.64 -0.55
C TYR A 308 -31.64 5.09 -0.32
N LEU A 309 -30.93 6.05 -0.93
CA LEU A 309 -31.17 7.47 -0.74
C LEU A 309 -32.45 7.98 -1.45
N GLU A 310 -32.94 7.28 -2.47
CA GLU A 310 -34.21 7.58 -3.15
C GLU A 310 -35.40 7.55 -2.19
N ALA A 311 -35.38 6.67 -1.19
CA ALA A 311 -36.43 6.58 -0.17
C ALA A 311 -36.57 7.85 0.69
N PHE A 312 -35.56 8.73 0.65
CA PHE A 312 -35.55 9.99 1.39
C PHE A 312 -35.84 11.20 0.52
N ASN A 313 -36.00 11.09 -0.80
CA ASN A 313 -36.24 12.25 -1.69
C ASN A 313 -37.71 12.58 -1.87
#